data_AF-A0A2S2NYS3-F1
#
_entry.id   AF-A0A2S2NYS3-F1
#
_cell.length_a   1.000
_cell.length_b   1.000
_cell.length_c   1.000
_cell.angle_alpha   90.00
_cell.angle_beta   90.00
_cell.angle_gamma   90.00
#
_symmetry.space_group_name_H-M   'P 1'
#
loop_
_entity.id
_entity.type
_entity.pdbx_description
1 polymer ?
#
loop_
_entity_poly.entity_id
_entity_poly.type
_entity_poly.pdbx_seq_one_letter_code
_entity_poly.pdbx_strand_id
1 'polypeptide(L)'
;MLDVWPIPFVQLYAIVILLVAFLSYVYLTYHYRRWSRLGVPQAEPTPPFGSLSDVVMGRIPLVDIIQSLYHKFDEHRYFGIYEGREPLLVIRDPELVHTIMVK
;
A
#
# COMPACT_ATOMS: atom_id res chain seq x y z
N MET A 1 27.52 -16.56 -37.87
CA MET A 1 27.99 -17.21 -36.63
C MET A 1 27.37 -16.41 -35.51
N LEU A 2 26.42 -17.01 -34.78
CA LEU A 2 25.56 -16.31 -33.83
C LEU A 2 26.40 -15.76 -32.68
N ASP A 3 26.21 -14.48 -32.37
CA ASP A 3 26.82 -13.80 -31.22
C ASP A 3 26.32 -14.43 -29.91
N VAL A 4 27.01 -15.49 -29.49
CA VAL A 4 26.87 -16.05 -28.14
C VAL A 4 27.57 -15.07 -27.20
N TRP A 5 26.85 -14.00 -26.83
CA TRP A 5 27.27 -13.15 -25.71
C TRP A 5 27.59 -14.07 -24.52
N PRO A 6 28.59 -13.79 -23.68
CA PRO A 6 29.01 -14.76 -22.69
C PRO A 6 27.86 -14.91 -21.70
N ILE A 7 27.24 -16.10 -21.74
CA ILE A 7 26.19 -16.59 -20.85
C ILE A 7 26.37 -16.12 -19.38
N PRO A 8 27.59 -16.02 -18.80
CA PRO A 8 27.79 -15.45 -17.46
C PRO A 8 27.32 -13.98 -17.28
N PHE A 9 27.44 -13.10 -18.28
CA PHE A 9 27.02 -11.70 -18.14
C PHE A 9 25.49 -11.57 -18.07
N VAL A 10 24.77 -12.36 -18.87
CA VAL A 10 23.29 -12.38 -18.85
C VAL A 10 22.80 -12.92 -17.50
N GLN A 11 23.42 -13.98 -16.99
CA GLN A 11 23.11 -14.53 -15.66
C GLN A 11 23.38 -13.53 -14.54
N LEU A 12 24.52 -12.82 -14.58
CA LEU A 12 24.84 -11.78 -13.60
C LEU A 12 23.83 -10.64 -13.61
N TYR A 13 23.47 -10.14 -14.80
CA TYR A 13 22.43 -9.10 -14.94
C TYR A 13 21.07 -9.56 -14.40
N ALA A 14 20.66 -10.79 -14.71
CA ALA A 14 19.41 -11.35 -14.20
C ALA A 14 19.39 -11.43 -12.66
N ILE A 15 20.50 -11.86 -12.05
CA ILE A 15 20.63 -11.92 -10.58
C ILE A 15 20.52 -10.51 -9.97
N VAL A 16 21.19 -9.52 -10.56
CA VAL A 16 21.13 -8.13 -10.08
C VAL A 16 19.70 -7.58 -10.18
N ILE A 17 19.00 -7.81 -11.29
CA ILE A 17 17.61 -7.38 -11.47
C ILE A 17 16.71 -8.05 -10.43
N LEU A 18 16.85 -9.36 -10.21
CA LEU A 18 16.07 -10.09 -9.21
C LEU A 18 16.35 -9.57 -7.79
N LEU A 19 17.61 -9.27 -7.46
CA LEU A 19 17.98 -8.71 -6.17
C LEU A 19 17.37 -7.32 -5.96
N VAL A 20 17.45 -6.44 -6.95
CA VAL A 20 16.86 -5.10 -6.90
C VAL A 20 15.33 -5.20 -6.79
N ALA A 21 14.69 -6.07 -7.58
CA ALA A 21 13.25 -6.31 -7.51
C ALA A 21 12.84 -6.81 -6.12
N PHE A 22 13.56 -7.78 -5.56
CA PHE A 22 13.31 -8.30 -4.22
C PHE A 22 13.46 -7.23 -3.14
N LEU A 23 14.58 -6.48 -3.15
CA LEU A 23 14.82 -5.40 -2.19
C LEU A 23 13.76 -4.30 -2.31
N SER A 24 13.37 -3.94 -3.53
CA SER A 24 12.31 -2.95 -3.77
C SER A 24 10.96 -3.44 -3.23
N TYR A 25 10.62 -4.72 -3.43
CA TYR A 25 9.40 -5.33 -2.90
C TYR A 25 9.38 -5.32 -1.37
N VAL A 26 10.49 -5.70 -0.73
CA VAL A 26 10.62 -5.65 0.73
C VAL A 26 10.48 -4.22 1.24
N TYR A 27 11.17 -3.26 0.60
CA TYR A 27 11.12 -1.85 0.98
C TYR A 27 9.71 -1.25 0.88
N LEU A 28 8.96 -1.61 -0.16
CA LEU A 28 7.58 -1.18 -0.37
C LEU A 28 6.62 -1.80 0.67
N THR A 29 6.77 -3.09 0.96
CA THR A 29 5.83 -3.84 1.80
C THR A 29 6.12 -3.76 3.31
N TYR A 30 7.31 -3.31 3.71
CA TYR A 30 7.73 -3.27 5.11
C TYR A 30 6.77 -2.51 6.03
N HIS A 31 6.15 -1.43 5.55
CA HIS A 31 5.26 -0.57 6.35
C HIS A 31 3.81 -1.09 6.45
N TYR A 32 3.41 -2.04 5.61
CA TYR A 32 2.01 -2.49 5.46
C TYR A 32 1.44 -3.26 6.67
N ARG A 33 2.28 -3.50 7.69
CA ARG A 33 1.88 -4.14 8.95
C ARG A 33 1.70 -3.15 10.10
N ARG A 34 1.85 -1.84 9.87
CA ARG A 34 1.81 -0.84 10.94
C ARG A 34 0.47 -0.83 11.67
N TRP A 35 -0.64 -0.75 10.95
CA TRP A 35 -1.98 -0.72 11.56
C TRP A 35 -2.34 -2.04 12.25
N SER A 36 -2.09 -3.17 11.57
CA SER A 36 -2.28 -4.49 12.17
C SER A 36 -1.48 -4.70 13.47
N ARG A 37 -0.23 -4.21 13.56
CA ARG A 37 0.57 -4.26 14.80
C ARG A 37 -0.01 -3.42 15.94
N LEU A 38 -0.76 -2.38 15.61
CA LEU A 38 -1.45 -1.51 16.57
C LEU A 38 -2.86 -2.01 16.91
N GLY A 39 -3.29 -3.15 16.38
CA GLY A 39 -4.66 -3.67 16.55
C GLY A 39 -5.72 -2.85 15.79
N VAL A 40 -5.30 -2.03 14.83
CA VAL A 40 -6.21 -1.21 14.02
C VAL A 40 -6.65 -2.00 12.78
N PRO A 41 -7.96 -2.11 12.50
CA PRO A 41 -8.47 -2.67 11.26
C PRO A 41 -7.87 -1.92 10.07
N GLN A 42 -7.38 -2.64 9.06
CA GLN A 42 -6.73 -2.00 7.90
C GLN A 42 -7.29 -2.52 6.58
N ALA A 43 -7.39 -1.64 5.58
CA ALA A 43 -7.62 -2.03 4.20
C ALA A 43 -6.37 -2.75 3.66
N GLU A 44 -6.56 -3.81 2.88
CA GLU A 44 -5.46 -4.56 2.28
C GLU A 44 -4.66 -3.65 1.32
N PRO A 45 -3.37 -3.39 1.59
CA PRO A 45 -2.55 -2.57 0.71
C PRO A 45 -1.95 -3.41 -0.42
N THR A 46 -2.00 -2.90 -1.64
CA THR A 46 -1.37 -3.52 -2.81
C THR A 46 -0.07 -2.79 -3.14
N PRO A 47 1.10 -3.46 -3.13
CA PRO A 47 2.34 -2.84 -3.59
C PRO A 47 2.25 -2.45 -5.08
N PRO A 48 2.79 -1.30 -5.53
CA PRO A 48 3.49 -0.27 -4.77
C PRO A 48 2.59 0.87 -4.24
N PHE A 49 1.30 0.89 -4.60
CA PHE A 49 0.42 2.06 -4.43
C PHE A 49 -0.45 2.03 -3.15
N GLY A 50 -0.35 0.99 -2.34
CA GLY A 50 -1.11 0.85 -1.10
C GLY A 50 -2.57 0.50 -1.34
N SER A 51 -3.45 1.04 -0.52
CA SER A 51 -4.90 0.81 -0.58
C SER A 51 -5.61 1.58 -1.69
N LEU A 52 -4.92 2.55 -2.32
CA LEU A 52 -5.47 3.41 -3.38
C LEU A 52 -4.97 3.03 -4.79
N SER A 53 -4.55 1.78 -4.98
CA SER A 53 -4.01 1.30 -6.26
C SER A 53 -4.97 1.55 -7.43
N ASP A 54 -6.25 1.20 -7.30
CA ASP A 54 -7.22 1.39 -8.38
C ASP A 54 -7.45 2.86 -8.75
N VAL A 55 -7.25 3.79 -7.81
CA VAL A 55 -7.29 5.24 -8.08
C VAL A 55 -6.07 5.66 -8.89
N VAL A 56 -4.88 5.22 -8.48
CA VAL A 56 -3.64 5.55 -9.20
C VAL A 56 -3.63 4.96 -10.61
N MET A 57 -4.21 3.77 -10.79
CA MET A 57 -4.41 3.15 -12.10
C MET A 57 -5.55 3.78 -12.92
N GLY A 58 -6.29 4.76 -12.38
CA GLY A 58 -7.40 5.41 -13.06
C GLY A 58 -8.61 4.50 -13.31
N ARG A 59 -8.72 3.39 -12.58
CA ARG A 59 -9.83 2.43 -12.71
C ARG A 59 -11.08 2.90 -12.00
N ILE A 60 -10.91 3.52 -10.83
CA ILE A 60 -12.00 3.94 -9.95
C ILE A 60 -11.69 5.37 -9.45
N PRO A 61 -12.67 6.30 -9.44
CA PRO A 61 -12.51 7.62 -8.84
C PRO A 61 -12.16 7.53 -7.34
N LEU A 62 -11.41 8.52 -6.85
CA LEU A 62 -11.03 8.60 -5.43
C LEU A 62 -12.27 8.62 -4.50
N VAL A 63 -13.34 9.31 -4.89
CA VAL A 63 -14.55 9.39 -4.08
C VAL A 63 -15.18 8.01 -3.90
N ASP A 64 -15.24 7.21 -4.96
CA ASP A 64 -15.87 5.90 -4.95
C ASP A 64 -15.06 4.89 -4.12
N ILE A 65 -13.71 4.92 -4.20
CA ILE A 65 -12.88 4.06 -3.35
C ILE A 65 -13.06 4.43 -1.88
N ILE A 66 -13.07 5.73 -1.54
CA ILE A 66 -13.25 6.18 -0.16
C ILE A 66 -14.63 5.78 0.34
N GLN A 67 -15.68 5.96 -0.47
CA GLN A 67 -17.03 5.53 -0.11
C GLN A 67 -17.08 4.01 0.13
N SER A 68 -16.47 3.21 -0.73
CA SER A 68 -16.44 1.75 -0.55
C SER A 68 -15.70 1.32 0.72
N LEU A 69 -14.58 1.99 1.04
CA LEU A 69 -13.82 1.75 2.26
C LEU A 69 -14.61 2.16 3.50
N TYR A 70 -15.32 3.30 3.45
CA TYR A 70 -16.27 3.66 4.49
C TYR A 70 -17.31 2.54 4.67
N HIS A 71 -18.01 2.07 3.64
CA HIS A 71 -18.99 1.00 3.85
C HIS A 71 -18.37 -0.32 4.34
N LYS A 72 -17.15 -0.65 3.90
CA LYS A 72 -16.43 -1.87 4.31
C LYS A 72 -16.12 -1.92 5.80
N PHE A 73 -15.86 -0.77 6.42
CA PHE A 73 -15.48 -0.67 7.84
C PHE A 73 -16.61 -0.08 8.71
N ASP A 74 -17.88 -0.32 8.38
CA ASP A 74 -19.04 0.28 9.06
C ASP A 74 -19.11 0.01 10.57
N GLU A 75 -18.67 -1.17 10.98
CA GLU A 75 -18.65 -1.58 12.38
C GLU A 75 -17.46 -1.00 13.17
N HIS A 76 -16.54 -0.28 12.51
CA HIS A 76 -15.31 0.20 13.12
C HIS A 76 -15.28 1.73 13.19
N ARG A 77 -14.96 2.27 14.37
CA ARG A 77 -14.86 3.72 14.62
C ARG A 77 -13.74 4.42 13.83
N TYR A 78 -12.73 3.65 13.44
CA TYR A 78 -11.58 4.09 12.65
C TYR A 78 -10.97 2.89 11.93
N PHE A 79 -10.26 3.14 10.85
CA PHE A 79 -9.53 2.12 10.11
C PHE A 79 -8.30 2.72 9.43
N GLY A 80 -7.29 1.89 9.19
CA GLY A 80 -6.07 2.28 8.52
C GLY A 80 -6.13 2.04 7.01
N ILE A 81 -5.59 2.97 6.25
CA ILE A 81 -5.30 2.80 4.81
C ILE A 81 -3.82 3.12 4.56
N TYR A 82 -3.34 2.82 3.36
CA TYR A 82 -2.01 3.21 2.91
C TYR A 82 -2.10 3.97 1.59
N GLU A 83 -1.53 5.18 1.55
CA GLU A 83 -1.28 5.92 0.31
C GLU A 83 0.17 5.68 -0.09
N GLY A 84 0.39 4.80 -1.08
CA GLY A 84 1.73 4.27 -1.34
C GLY A 84 2.28 3.59 -0.10
N ARG A 85 3.32 4.17 0.51
CA ARG A 85 3.98 3.67 1.73
C ARG A 85 3.51 4.40 2.99
N GLU A 86 2.76 5.48 2.86
CA GLU A 86 2.34 6.31 3.98
C GLU A 86 1.11 5.70 4.67
N PRO A 87 1.20 5.38 5.98
CA PRO A 87 0.06 4.89 6.74
C PRO A 87 -0.87 6.05 7.11
N LEU A 88 -2.11 6.01 6.66
CA LEU A 88 -3.14 7.01 6.98
C LEU A 88 -4.22 6.40 7.88
N LEU A 89 -4.67 7.16 8.88
CA LEU A 89 -5.77 6.76 9.76
C LEU A 89 -7.05 7.48 9.31
N VAL A 90 -8.07 6.73 8.93
CA VAL A 90 -9.38 7.25 8.61
C VAL A 90 -10.26 7.15 9.85
N ILE A 91 -10.77 8.30 10.28
CA ILE A 91 -11.60 8.41 11.48
C ILE A 91 -13.04 8.63 11.07
N ARG A 92 -13.94 7.85 11.65
CA ARG A 92 -15.37 7.90 11.34
C ARG A 92 -16.23 8.40 12.46
N ASP A 93 -15.78 8.20 13.70
CA ASP A 93 -16.50 8.61 14.88
C ASP A 93 -16.46 10.14 15.06
N PRO A 94 -17.61 10.84 15.00
CA PRO A 94 -17.67 12.29 15.17
C PRO A 94 -17.09 12.79 16.49
N GLU A 95 -17.24 12.02 17.57
CA GLU A 95 -16.70 12.38 18.89
C GLU A 95 -15.17 12.37 18.86
N LEU A 96 -14.58 11.38 18.18
CA LEU A 96 -13.14 11.25 18.02
C LEU A 96 -12.59 12.33 17.10
N VAL A 97 -13.29 12.63 16.00
CA VAL A 97 -12.96 13.74 15.09
C VAL A 97 -12.97 15.08 15.83
N HIS A 98 -14.01 15.36 16.62
CA HIS A 98 -14.09 16.56 17.44
C HIS A 98 -12.92 16.66 18.42
N THR A 99 -12.62 15.57 19.13
CA THR A 99 -11.51 15.51 20.09
C THR A 99 -10.15 15.82 19.45
N ILE A 100 -9.93 15.37 18.22
CA ILE A 100 -8.65 15.57 17.51
C ILE A 100 -8.55 16.96 16.89
N MET A 101 -9.65 17.47 16.30
CA MET A 101 -9.62 18.73 15.56
C MET A 101 -9.77 19.98 16.44
N VAL A 102 -10.49 19.88 17.54
CA VAL A 102 -10.89 21.07 18.33
C VAL A 102 -9.99 21.32 19.54
N LYS A 103 -9.31 20.30 20.05
CA LYS A 103 -8.50 20.28 21.28
C LYS A 103 -8.41 21.59 22.08
#